data_AF-M3X0D9-F1
#
_entry.id   AF-M3X0D9-F1
#
_cell.length_a   1.000
_cell.length_b   1.000
_cell.length_c   1.000
_cell.angle_alpha   90.00
_cell.angle_beta   90.00
_cell.angle_gamma   90.00
#
_symmetry.space_group_name_H-M   'P 1'
#
loop_
_entity.id
_entity.type
_entity.pdbx_description
1 polymer ?
#
loop_
_entity_poly.entity_id
_entity_poly.type
_entity_poly.pdbx_seq_one_letter_code
_entity_poly.pdbx_strand_id
1 'polypeptide(L)'
;MDAPRTSAPERSAQSLPRMGGVLLKLWLCELWVLLPDSGVNMKLLPHEEEVHFINEYVNLHNELRGNVSPGGSNLRFMTWDVALSRTARAWGKKCLREHNPHLEELNMAHPKFNGIGENMWIGPENEFTASIAIRSWYEEKKRYHIENDSCSSDCSNYKQRISVEKALY
;
A
#
# COMPACT_ATOMS: atom_id res chain seq x y z
N MET A 1 60.86 65.28 -8.00
CA MET A 1 62.02 64.67 -8.67
C MET A 1 61.61 63.27 -9.05
N ASP A 2 61.04 63.14 -10.25
CA ASP A 2 60.58 61.88 -10.81
C ASP A 2 61.64 61.32 -11.76
N ALA A 3 61.99 60.04 -11.58
CA ALA A 3 62.92 59.32 -12.45
C ALA A 3 62.18 58.72 -13.67
N PRO A 4 62.79 58.72 -14.87
CA PRO A 4 62.15 58.21 -16.09
C PRO A 4 62.65 56.83 -16.58
N ARG A 5 61.75 56.13 -17.30
CA ARG A 5 61.91 55.13 -18.39
C ARG A 5 62.79 53.89 -18.12
N THR A 6 62.35 52.68 -18.48
CA THR A 6 62.34 52.21 -19.88
C THR A 6 61.37 51.04 -20.14
N SER A 7 60.86 51.01 -21.37
CA SER A 7 60.06 49.96 -22.01
C SER A 7 60.94 49.04 -22.87
N ALA A 8 60.61 47.74 -22.95
CA ALA A 8 60.55 47.02 -24.23
C ALA A 8 59.73 45.71 -24.09
N PRO A 9 58.93 45.32 -25.12
CA PRO A 9 58.05 44.16 -25.11
C PRO A 9 58.62 42.98 -25.92
N GLU A 10 58.23 41.73 -25.61
CA GLU A 10 58.33 40.65 -26.61
C GLU A 10 57.30 39.52 -26.43
N ARG A 11 56.35 39.51 -27.36
CA ARG A 11 55.86 38.39 -28.19
C ARG A 11 55.24 37.14 -27.53
N SER A 12 53.90 37.15 -27.59
CA SER A 12 52.98 36.07 -28.02
C SER A 12 53.53 34.65 -28.18
N ALA A 13 52.98 33.74 -27.38
CA ALA A 13 52.72 32.37 -27.78
C ALA A 13 51.34 31.96 -27.23
N GLN A 14 50.29 32.20 -28.01
CA GLN A 14 48.99 31.56 -27.81
C GLN A 14 49.14 30.06 -28.13
N SER A 15 48.97 29.20 -27.12
CA SER A 15 48.88 27.76 -27.33
C SER A 15 47.45 27.39 -27.75
N LEU A 16 47.33 26.78 -28.94
CA LEU A 16 46.09 26.19 -29.45
C LEU A 16 45.64 24.98 -28.60
N PRO A 17 44.33 24.67 -28.59
CA PRO A 17 43.77 23.61 -27.77
C PRO A 17 44.15 22.23 -28.31
N ARG A 18 44.64 21.35 -27.43
CA ARG A 18 44.93 19.94 -27.74
C ARG A 18 43.63 19.13 -27.72
N MET A 19 42.92 19.16 -28.83
CA MET A 19 41.86 18.19 -29.16
C MET A 19 42.50 16.84 -29.46
N GLY A 20 42.40 15.89 -28.53
CA GLY A 20 42.95 14.55 -28.70
C GLY A 20 42.76 13.69 -27.46
N GLY A 21 41.54 13.17 -27.28
CA GLY A 21 41.23 12.27 -26.16
C GLY A 21 39.75 11.91 -25.96
N VAL A 22 38.84 12.31 -26.87
CA VAL A 22 37.39 12.04 -26.73
C VAL A 22 36.92 10.85 -27.61
N LEU A 23 37.82 10.22 -28.38
CA LEU A 23 37.45 9.16 -29.34
C LEU A 23 37.81 7.73 -28.92
N LEU A 24 37.90 7.45 -27.61
CA LEU A 24 38.17 6.09 -27.13
C LEU A 24 37.52 5.81 -25.77
N LYS A 25 36.22 6.06 -25.65
CA LYS A 25 35.35 5.47 -24.62
C LYS A 25 33.84 5.57 -24.95
N LEU A 26 33.49 5.64 -26.23
CA LEU A 26 32.12 5.48 -26.73
C LEU A 26 31.95 4.10 -27.38
N TRP A 27 32.33 3.05 -26.66
CA TRP A 27 32.06 1.67 -27.09
C TRP A 27 31.63 0.80 -25.92
N LEU A 28 30.57 1.21 -25.21
CA LEU A 28 29.69 0.35 -24.40
C LEU A 28 28.33 1.04 -24.17
N CYS A 29 27.67 1.53 -25.23
CA CYS A 29 26.31 2.10 -25.13
C CYS A 29 25.23 1.35 -25.91
N GLU A 30 25.52 0.28 -26.63
CA GLU A 30 24.49 -0.41 -27.45
C GLU A 30 24.58 -1.93 -27.30
N LEU A 31 24.44 -2.44 -26.07
CA LEU A 31 24.12 -3.86 -25.86
C LEU A 31 23.31 -4.09 -24.58
N TRP A 32 22.34 -3.21 -24.29
CA TRP A 32 21.29 -3.48 -23.29
C TRP A 32 19.90 -3.59 -23.93
N VAL A 33 19.81 -3.52 -25.27
CA VAL A 33 18.55 -3.65 -26.02
C VAL A 33 18.19 -5.11 -26.36
N LEU A 34 19.01 -6.09 -25.95
CA LEU A 34 18.79 -7.52 -26.21
C LEU A 34 18.77 -8.39 -24.94
N LEU A 35 18.51 -7.80 -23.77
CA LEU A 35 17.94 -8.59 -22.68
C LEU A 35 16.43 -8.65 -22.95
N PRO A 36 15.83 -9.83 -23.16
CA PRO A 36 14.40 -9.96 -22.91
C PRO A 36 14.20 -9.40 -21.52
N ASP A 37 13.28 -8.45 -21.37
CA ASP A 37 12.79 -8.04 -20.07
C ASP A 37 12.35 -9.35 -19.41
N SER A 38 13.19 -9.90 -18.53
CA SER A 38 12.92 -11.17 -17.90
C SER A 38 11.74 -10.87 -17.03
N GLY A 39 10.55 -11.15 -17.55
CA GLY A 39 9.28 -10.79 -16.99
C GLY A 39 9.18 -11.37 -15.60
N VAL A 40 9.69 -10.63 -14.62
CA VAL A 40 9.29 -10.75 -13.24
C VAL A 40 7.87 -10.21 -13.23
N ASN A 41 6.92 -11.10 -13.46
CA ASN A 41 5.52 -10.85 -13.18
C ASN A 41 5.38 -10.73 -11.65
N MET A 42 5.83 -9.60 -11.10
CA MET A 42 5.66 -9.24 -9.70
C MET A 42 4.26 -8.68 -9.52
N LYS A 43 3.24 -9.51 -9.75
CA LYS A 43 1.93 -9.25 -9.15
C LYS A 43 1.98 -9.77 -7.72
N LEU A 44 2.66 -9.02 -6.86
CA LEU A 44 2.92 -9.42 -5.47
C LEU A 44 1.65 -9.33 -4.60
N LEU A 45 0.72 -8.45 -4.95
CA LEU A 45 -0.60 -8.35 -4.34
C LEU A 45 -1.73 -8.41 -5.39
N PRO A 46 -2.88 -9.00 -5.07
CA PRO A 46 -4.04 -9.01 -5.95
C PRO A 46 -4.57 -7.59 -6.16
N HIS A 47 -5.13 -7.33 -7.35
CA HIS A 47 -5.84 -6.07 -7.60
C HIS A 47 -7.22 -6.13 -6.93
N GLU A 48 -7.72 -5.04 -6.36
CA GLU A 48 -8.98 -5.06 -5.62
C GLU A 48 -10.21 -5.30 -6.51
N GLU A 49 -10.07 -5.13 -7.83
CA GLU A 49 -11.12 -5.43 -8.81
C GLU A 49 -10.97 -6.85 -9.41
N GLU A 50 -10.03 -7.65 -8.90
CA GLU A 50 -9.85 -9.04 -9.34
C GLU A 50 -10.95 -9.95 -8.80
N VAL A 51 -11.69 -10.60 -9.70
CA VAL A 51 -12.89 -11.38 -9.39
C VAL A 51 -12.62 -12.50 -8.38
N HIS A 52 -11.50 -13.22 -8.51
CA HIS A 52 -11.15 -14.29 -7.58
C HIS A 52 -10.91 -13.77 -6.16
N PHE A 53 -10.18 -12.66 -6.04
CA PHE A 53 -9.92 -12.00 -4.76
C PHE A 53 -11.23 -11.53 -4.11
N ILE A 54 -12.10 -10.86 -4.87
CA ILE A 54 -13.40 -10.38 -4.38
C ILE A 54 -14.25 -11.55 -3.85
N ASN A 55 -14.35 -12.62 -4.64
CA ASN A 55 -15.16 -13.78 -4.28
C ASN A 55 -14.61 -14.47 -3.02
N GLU A 56 -13.30 -14.67 -2.93
CA GLU A 56 -12.66 -15.24 -1.72
C GLU A 56 -12.94 -14.36 -0.50
N TYR A 57 -12.71 -13.05 -0.63
CA TYR A 57 -12.87 -12.08 0.44
C TYR A 57 -14.30 -12.09 1.00
N VAL A 58 -15.30 -11.94 0.13
CA VAL A 58 -16.72 -11.86 0.52
C VAL A 58 -17.23 -13.20 1.04
N ASN A 59 -16.90 -14.31 0.38
CA ASN A 59 -17.39 -15.63 0.78
C ASN A 59 -16.85 -16.01 2.17
N LEU A 60 -15.56 -15.79 2.41
CA LEU A 60 -14.97 -16.11 3.70
C LEU A 60 -15.48 -15.18 4.81
N HIS A 61 -15.76 -13.91 4.51
CA HIS A 61 -16.42 -13.01 5.46
C HIS A 61 -17.78 -13.54 5.90
N ASN A 62 -18.61 -13.93 4.94
CA ASN A 62 -19.96 -14.43 5.18
C ASN A 62 -19.96 -15.80 5.87
N GLU A 63 -19.06 -16.72 5.48
CA GLU A 63 -18.89 -18.02 6.14
C GLU A 63 -18.59 -17.85 7.63
N LEU A 64 -17.58 -17.05 7.97
CA LEU A 64 -17.16 -16.85 9.35
C LEU A 64 -18.18 -16.05 10.16
N ARG A 65 -18.89 -15.10 9.55
CA ARG A 65 -20.01 -14.38 10.19
C ARG A 65 -21.17 -15.32 10.52
N GLY A 66 -21.44 -16.32 9.67
CA GLY A 66 -22.44 -17.36 9.95
C GLY A 66 -22.04 -18.29 11.10
N ASN A 67 -20.75 -18.38 11.41
CA ASN A 67 -20.18 -19.31 12.39
C ASN A 67 -19.72 -18.64 13.69
N VAL A 68 -20.42 -17.59 14.14
CA VAL A 68 -20.16 -16.94 15.44
C VAL A 68 -20.96 -17.60 16.57
N SER A 69 -20.41 -17.57 17.79
CA SER A 69 -21.09 -18.08 18.99
C SER A 69 -21.07 -17.02 20.09
N PRO A 70 -22.22 -16.71 20.73
CA PRO A 70 -23.56 -17.18 20.39
C PRO A 70 -23.98 -16.72 18.99
N GLY A 71 -24.90 -17.47 18.37
CA GLY A 71 -25.34 -17.21 17.00
C GLY A 71 -25.84 -15.77 16.85
N GLY A 72 -25.26 -15.03 15.91
CA GLY A 72 -25.66 -13.65 15.63
C GLY A 72 -27.01 -13.62 14.94
N SER A 73 -28.08 -13.42 15.70
CA SER A 73 -29.47 -13.47 15.20
C SER A 73 -29.80 -12.42 14.13
N ASN A 74 -28.98 -11.37 13.98
CA ASN A 74 -29.22 -10.24 13.08
C ASN A 74 -28.00 -9.87 12.19
N LEU A 75 -27.05 -10.79 11.98
CA LEU A 75 -25.90 -10.50 11.12
C LEU A 75 -26.33 -10.40 9.65
N ARG A 76 -26.12 -9.22 9.06
CA ARG A 76 -26.39 -8.98 7.63
C ARG A 76 -25.37 -9.70 6.75
N PHE A 77 -25.81 -10.14 5.57
CA PHE A 77 -24.94 -10.66 4.53
C PHE A 77 -24.08 -9.52 3.95
N MET A 78 -22.79 -9.77 3.78
CA MET A 78 -21.84 -8.81 3.22
C MET A 78 -21.76 -8.94 1.70
N THR A 79 -21.62 -7.80 1.04
CA THR A 79 -21.35 -7.68 -0.40
C THR A 79 -20.11 -6.83 -0.63
N TRP A 80 -19.50 -6.97 -1.80
CA TRP A 80 -18.37 -6.12 -2.20
C TRP A 80 -18.84 -4.70 -2.52
N ASP A 81 -18.13 -3.70 -2.01
CA ASP A 81 -18.32 -2.30 -2.37
C ASP A 81 -17.03 -1.74 -3.00
N VAL A 82 -17.14 -1.31 -4.26
CA VAL A 82 -15.99 -0.85 -5.06
C VAL A 82 -15.44 0.48 -4.54
N ALA A 83 -16.27 1.35 -3.96
CA ALA A 83 -15.78 2.61 -3.40
C ALA A 83 -15.02 2.37 -2.10
N LEU A 84 -15.46 1.44 -1.26
CA LEU A 84 -14.71 1.04 -0.07
C LEU A 84 -13.38 0.39 -0.42
N SER A 85 -13.32 -0.48 -1.44
CA SER A 85 -12.05 -1.09 -1.86
C SER A 85 -11.03 -0.08 -2.41
N ARG A 86 -11.52 0.99 -3.05
CA ARG A 86 -10.72 2.14 -3.49
C ARG A 86 -10.14 2.92 -2.32
N THR A 87 -10.96 3.17 -1.30
CA THR A 87 -10.51 3.80 -0.05
C THR A 87 -9.46 2.94 0.65
N ALA A 88 -9.69 1.63 0.78
CA ALA A 88 -8.75 0.68 1.37
C ALA A 88 -7.37 0.73 0.69
N ARG A 89 -7.35 0.68 -0.64
CA ARG A 89 -6.11 0.78 -1.41
C ARG A 89 -5.43 2.13 -1.24
N ALA A 90 -6.18 3.23 -1.26
CA ALA A 90 -5.63 4.57 -1.11
C ALA A 90 -5.00 4.76 0.28
N TRP A 91 -5.63 4.23 1.33
CA TRP A 91 -5.10 4.26 2.69
C TRP A 91 -3.90 3.32 2.86
N GLY A 92 -3.99 2.07 2.40
CA GLY A 92 -2.92 1.08 2.48
C GLY A 92 -1.63 1.53 1.79
N LYS A 93 -1.72 2.27 0.68
CA LYS A 93 -0.56 2.88 -0.01
C LYS A 93 0.24 3.87 0.84
N LYS A 94 -0.34 4.40 1.93
CA LYS A 94 0.39 5.28 2.85
C LYS A 94 1.36 4.50 3.76
N CYS A 95 1.19 3.18 3.88
CA CYS A 95 2.01 2.32 4.72
C CYS A 95 2.09 2.78 6.19
N LEU A 96 0.98 3.29 6.74
CA LEU A 96 0.87 3.73 8.13
C LEU A 96 0.18 2.67 8.97
N ARG A 97 0.59 2.54 10.24
CA ARG A 97 -0.05 1.66 11.23
C ARG A 97 -1.17 2.39 11.99
N GLU A 98 -1.90 3.23 11.28
CA GLU A 98 -2.92 4.11 11.84
C GLU A 98 -4.22 3.94 11.06
N HIS A 99 -5.35 4.12 11.74
CA HIS A 99 -6.66 4.09 11.10
C HIS A 99 -6.90 5.34 10.25
N ASN A 100 -7.70 5.21 9.21
CA ASN A 100 -8.12 6.34 8.40
C ASN A 100 -8.91 7.36 9.26
N PRO A 101 -8.46 8.62 9.42
CA PRO A 101 -9.13 9.57 10.30
C PRO A 101 -10.48 10.04 9.75
N HIS A 102 -10.81 9.73 8.49
CA HIS A 102 -12.00 10.22 7.81
C HIS A 102 -13.15 9.22 7.73
N LEU A 103 -13.10 8.13 8.51
CA LEU A 103 -14.10 7.06 8.48
C LEU A 103 -15.50 7.53 8.92
N GLU A 104 -15.57 8.56 9.76
CA GLU A 104 -16.82 9.12 10.30
C GLU A 104 -17.38 10.29 9.46
N GLU A 105 -16.60 10.80 8.51
CA GLU A 105 -16.95 11.96 7.69
C GLU A 105 -17.68 11.55 6.41
N LEU A 106 -18.84 12.18 6.15
CA LEU A 106 -19.59 11.97 4.92
C LEU A 106 -18.76 12.39 3.69
N ASN A 107 -18.79 11.59 2.63
CA ASN A 107 -18.10 11.83 1.36
C ASN A 107 -16.56 11.82 1.41
N MET A 108 -15.96 11.47 2.56
CA MET A 108 -14.50 11.36 2.65
C MET A 108 -14.02 9.93 2.39
N ALA A 109 -14.47 8.96 3.20
CA ALA A 109 -14.13 7.55 3.01
C ALA A 109 -15.07 6.82 2.02
N HIS A 110 -16.30 7.31 1.85
CA HIS A 110 -17.27 6.73 0.93
C HIS A 110 -18.29 7.79 0.46
N PRO A 111 -18.75 7.77 -0.81
CA PRO A 111 -19.68 8.78 -1.35
C PRO A 111 -21.12 8.69 -0.84
N LYS A 112 -21.48 7.66 -0.08
CA LYS A 112 -22.85 7.44 0.44
C LYS A 112 -22.93 7.12 1.92
N PHE A 113 -21.82 6.72 2.53
CA PHE A 113 -21.81 6.15 3.88
C PHE A 113 -20.79 6.93 4.71
N ASN A 114 -21.12 7.14 5.97
CA ASN A 114 -20.20 7.53 7.03
C ASN A 114 -20.20 6.41 8.10
N GLY A 115 -19.34 6.52 9.11
CA GLY A 115 -19.22 5.46 10.13
C GLY A 115 -18.65 4.17 9.58
N ILE A 116 -17.69 4.27 8.65
CA ILE A 116 -17.04 3.14 8.01
C ILE A 116 -16.19 2.38 9.04
N GLY A 117 -16.29 1.06 9.06
CA GLY A 117 -15.37 0.21 9.80
C GLY A 117 -14.11 -0.07 8.98
N GLU A 118 -12.96 -0.19 9.64
CA GLU A 118 -11.69 -0.53 9.01
C GLU A 118 -10.98 -1.64 9.81
N ASN A 119 -10.71 -2.76 9.16
CA ASN A 119 -9.81 -3.78 9.69
C ASN A 119 -8.45 -3.68 9.01
N MET A 120 -7.38 -3.92 9.76
CA MET A 120 -6.00 -3.87 9.24
C MET A 120 -5.27 -5.18 9.49
N TRP A 121 -4.60 -5.66 8.45
CA TRP A 121 -3.60 -6.72 8.57
C TRP A 121 -2.23 -6.15 8.21
N ILE A 122 -1.22 -6.49 9.01
CA ILE A 122 0.14 -6.04 8.82
C ILE A 122 1.05 -7.26 8.90
N GLY A 123 1.82 -7.49 7.84
CA GLY A 123 2.78 -8.58 7.76
C GLY A 123 3.58 -8.50 6.47
N PRO A 124 4.45 -9.50 6.22
CA PRO A 124 5.22 -9.59 4.99
C PRO A 124 4.32 -9.68 3.76
N GLU A 125 4.64 -8.92 2.71
CA GLU A 125 3.80 -8.83 1.50
C GLU A 125 3.60 -10.20 0.81
N ASN A 126 4.65 -11.02 0.79
CA ASN A 126 4.64 -12.37 0.23
C ASN A 126 3.84 -13.39 1.06
N GLU A 127 3.44 -13.04 2.28
CA GLU A 127 2.57 -13.87 3.12
C GLU A 127 1.10 -13.45 3.00
N PHE A 128 0.81 -12.32 2.37
CA PHE A 128 -0.55 -11.81 2.30
C PHE A 128 -1.43 -12.69 1.42
N THR A 129 -2.55 -13.12 1.99
CA THR A 129 -3.74 -13.55 1.26
C THR A 129 -4.97 -13.00 1.98
N ALA A 130 -6.09 -12.85 1.25
CA ALA A 130 -7.37 -12.49 1.88
C ALA A 130 -7.70 -13.47 3.01
N SER A 131 -7.58 -14.78 2.77
CA SER A 131 -7.81 -15.81 3.78
C SER A 131 -6.96 -15.63 5.04
N ILE A 132 -5.66 -15.35 4.94
CA ILE A 132 -4.79 -15.16 6.10
C ILE A 132 -5.24 -13.94 6.92
N ALA A 133 -5.44 -12.79 6.28
CA ALA A 133 -5.89 -11.58 6.97
C ALA A 133 -7.23 -11.81 7.68
N ILE A 134 -8.22 -12.32 6.94
CA ILE A 134 -9.58 -12.54 7.43
C ILE A 134 -9.60 -13.55 8.58
N ARG A 135 -8.87 -14.67 8.47
CA ARG A 135 -8.80 -15.66 9.55
C ARG A 135 -8.08 -15.08 10.77
N SER A 136 -7.01 -14.31 10.59
CA SER A 136 -6.31 -13.68 11.72
C SER A 136 -7.23 -12.78 12.55
N TRP A 137 -8.09 -11.98 11.89
CA TRP A 137 -9.10 -11.16 12.56
C TRP A 137 -10.19 -11.99 13.24
N TYR A 138 -10.57 -13.12 12.67
CA TYR A 138 -11.55 -14.02 13.29
C TYR A 138 -11.00 -14.73 14.52
N GLU A 139 -9.71 -15.09 14.51
CA GLU A 139 -9.05 -15.75 15.63
C GLU A 139 -8.94 -14.89 16.89
N GLU A 140 -9.10 -13.56 16.77
CA GLU A 140 -9.19 -12.69 17.95
C GLU A 140 -10.42 -12.99 18.83
N LYS A 141 -11.40 -13.75 18.33
CA LYS A 141 -12.52 -14.29 19.13
C LYS A 141 -12.05 -15.03 20.38
N LYS A 142 -10.87 -15.67 20.33
CA LYS A 142 -10.27 -16.40 21.46
C LYS A 142 -9.97 -15.47 22.64
N ARG A 143 -9.86 -14.17 22.38
CA ARG A 143 -9.54 -13.12 23.33
C ARG A 143 -10.76 -12.30 23.74
N TYR A 144 -11.90 -12.46 23.05
CA TYR A 144 -13.14 -11.74 23.31
C TYR A 144 -13.98 -12.46 24.38
N HIS A 145 -14.40 -11.71 25.38
CA HIS A 145 -15.27 -12.17 26.46
C HIS A 145 -16.65 -11.53 26.30
N ILE A 146 -17.60 -12.31 25.79
CA ILE A 146 -18.94 -11.79 25.47
C ILE A 146 -19.71 -11.31 26.69
N GLU A 147 -19.52 -11.94 27.85
CA GLU A 147 -20.29 -11.65 29.08
C GLU A 147 -20.19 -10.20 29.54
N ASN A 148 -19.07 -9.55 29.22
CA ASN A 148 -18.76 -8.18 29.64
C ASN A 148 -18.23 -7.30 28.49
N ASP A 149 -18.40 -7.74 27.24
CA ASP A 149 -17.91 -7.07 26.02
C ASP A 149 -16.42 -6.65 26.06
N SER A 150 -15.60 -7.40 26.78
CA SER A 150 -14.18 -7.09 27.02
C SER A 150 -13.23 -8.01 26.24
N CYS A 151 -11.96 -7.64 26.20
CA CYS A 151 -10.92 -8.46 25.59
C CYS A 151 -9.66 -8.55 26.44
N SER A 152 -9.07 -9.73 26.47
CA SER A 152 -7.79 -9.99 27.15
C SER A 152 -6.59 -9.35 26.44
N SER A 153 -6.68 -9.10 25.14
CA SER A 153 -5.83 -8.18 24.36
C SER A 153 -6.59 -7.70 23.12
N ASP A 154 -5.95 -6.97 22.20
CA ASP A 154 -6.64 -6.35 21.05
C ASP A 154 -7.46 -7.37 20.23
N CYS A 155 -8.75 -7.09 20.10
CA CYS A 155 -9.77 -7.91 19.45
C CYS A 155 -10.68 -7.04 18.56
N SER A 156 -10.22 -5.81 18.26
CA SER A 156 -11.00 -4.79 17.57
C SER A 156 -11.47 -5.28 16.20
N ASN A 157 -10.64 -6.01 15.47
CA ASN A 157 -11.00 -6.57 14.16
C ASN A 157 -12.13 -7.61 14.30
N TYR A 158 -12.09 -8.47 15.32
CA TYR A 158 -13.18 -9.42 15.59
C TYR A 158 -14.49 -8.70 15.97
N LYS A 159 -14.43 -7.73 16.89
CA LYS A 159 -15.61 -6.96 17.31
C LYS A 159 -16.25 -6.23 16.13
N GLN A 160 -15.44 -5.63 15.26
CA GLN A 160 -15.94 -4.94 14.08
C GLN A 160 -16.67 -5.91 13.12
N ARG A 161 -16.13 -7.11 12.93
CA ARG A 161 -16.72 -8.13 12.06
C ARG A 161 -18.06 -8.68 12.53
N ILE A 162 -18.37 -8.63 13.82
CA ILE A 162 -19.67 -9.04 14.35
C ILE A 162 -20.63 -7.85 14.50
N SER A 163 -20.21 -6.64 14.11
CA SER A 163 -21.10 -5.48 14.05
C SER A 163 -22.17 -5.66 12.97
N VAL A 164 -23.36 -5.16 13.29
CA VAL A 164 -24.53 -5.10 12.41
C VAL A 164 -24.71 -3.75 11.73
N GLU A 165 -23.94 -2.74 12.14
CA GLU A 165 -24.18 -1.33 11.77
C GLU A 165 -23.14 -0.76 10.80
N LYS A 166 -21.92 -1.29 10.79
CA LYS A 166 -20.83 -0.72 10.01
C LYS A 166 -20.66 -1.37 8.64
N ALA A 167 -20.46 -0.54 7.62
CA ALA A 167 -19.90 -0.97 6.35
C ALA A 167 -18.42 -1.31 6.58
N LEU A 168 -17.98 -2.48 6.14
CA LEU A 168 -16.66 -3.03 6.46
C LEU A 168 -15.83 -3.14 5.18
N TYR A 169 -14.56 -2.73 5.25
CA TYR A 169 -13.55 -3.15 4.27
C TYR A 169 -12.30 -3.67 4.96
#